data_AF-A0A6N2LQ16-F1
#
_entry.id   AF-A0A6N2LQ16-F1
#
_cell.length_a   1.000
_cell.length_b   1.000
_cell.length_c   1.000
_cell.angle_alpha   90.00
_cell.angle_beta   90.00
_cell.angle_gamma   90.00
#
_symmetry.space_group_name_H-M   'P 1'
#
loop_
_entity.id
_entity.type
_entity.pdbx_description
1 polymer ?
#
loop_
_entity_poly.entity_id
_entity_poly.type
_entity_poly.pdbx_seq_one_letter_code
_entity_poly.pdbx_strand_id
1 'polypeptide(L)'
;MLVAYGQNTKYELPDSHPLLQGNLQMDKREPDDPSPYLLAIWTPGETANSIEPPEQQCQSREPNKLCNEKICFSCNSIRETNSQTVRGTLLVTMRGSFPLNGTYFQVNEMFADHESSLNPIDVPRGLIWNLPRRIVYFGTSVSSIFKGLSTEGVQHCFWKGFVCVRGFDQITRAPRPLKARLHFPVSRLVKTKNTKK
;
A
#
# COMPACT_ATOMS: atom_id res chain seq x y z
N MET A 1 -17.64 -7.17 11.10
CA MET A 1 -16.93 -5.88 11.18
C MET A 1 -15.71 -5.99 10.29
N LEU A 2 -15.80 -5.47 9.07
CA LEU A 2 -14.65 -5.37 8.15
C LEU A 2 -13.63 -4.47 8.81
N VAL A 3 -12.58 -5.05 9.36
CA VAL A 3 -11.47 -4.22 9.76
C VAL A 3 -10.62 -4.03 8.52
N ALA A 4 -10.34 -2.77 8.23
CA ALA A 4 -9.17 -2.36 7.47
C ALA A 4 -7.93 -2.84 8.23
N TYR A 5 -7.66 -4.15 8.19
CA TYR A 5 -6.54 -4.77 8.90
C TYR A 5 -5.27 -4.44 8.11
N GLY A 6 -4.43 -3.59 8.71
CA GLY A 6 -3.16 -3.09 8.17
C GLY A 6 -3.27 -1.61 7.79
N GLN A 7 -3.13 -0.72 8.77
CA GLN A 7 -3.15 0.75 8.61
C GLN A 7 -1.90 1.27 7.86
N ASN A 8 -1.75 0.87 6.60
CA ASN A 8 -0.99 1.64 5.65
C ASN A 8 -1.90 2.79 5.23
N THR A 9 -1.68 4.00 5.75
CA THR A 9 -2.47 5.18 5.31
C THR A 9 -2.25 5.39 3.82
N LYS A 10 -3.31 5.67 3.05
CA LYS A 10 -3.20 5.98 1.63
C LYS A 10 -3.52 7.44 1.40
N TYR A 11 -2.55 8.18 0.89
CA TYR A 11 -2.71 9.60 0.58
C TYR A 11 -2.93 9.78 -0.91
N GLU A 12 -3.89 10.61 -1.28
CA GLU A 12 -4.06 11.05 -2.65
C GLU A 12 -3.00 12.08 -3.01
N LEU A 13 -2.26 11.84 -4.09
CA LEU A 13 -1.26 12.77 -4.59
C LEU A 13 -1.86 13.53 -5.79
N PRO A 14 -1.97 14.86 -5.75
CA PRO A 14 -2.35 15.65 -6.92
C PRO A 14 -1.27 15.54 -8.01
N ASP A 15 -1.61 15.74 -9.29
CA ASP A 15 -0.64 15.60 -10.39
C ASP A 15 0.55 16.56 -10.30
N SER A 16 0.34 17.72 -9.67
CA SER A 16 1.38 18.70 -9.39
C SER A 16 2.23 18.36 -8.17
N HIS A 17 2.00 17.22 -7.52
CA HIS A 17 2.70 16.85 -6.29
C HIS A 17 4.20 16.63 -6.56
N PRO A 18 5.11 17.19 -5.74
CA PRO A 18 6.56 17.10 -5.99
C PRO A 18 7.09 15.67 -6.11
N LEU A 19 6.50 14.70 -5.39
CA LEU A 19 6.86 13.28 -5.51
C LEU A 19 6.66 12.72 -6.93
N LEU A 20 5.72 13.25 -7.69
CA LEU A 20 5.42 12.81 -9.05
C LEU A 20 6.27 13.54 -10.11
N GLN A 21 6.86 14.68 -9.74
CA GLN A 21 7.65 15.53 -10.64
C GLN A 21 9.16 15.29 -10.56
N GLY A 22 9.62 14.50 -9.57
CA GLY A 22 11.03 14.21 -9.31
C GLY A 22 11.57 13.01 -10.08
N ASN A 23 12.51 12.28 -9.47
CA ASN A 23 13.22 11.14 -10.07
C ASN A 23 12.34 9.92 -10.39
N LEU A 24 11.10 9.90 -9.90
CA LEU A 24 10.12 8.89 -10.24
C LEU A 24 9.55 9.29 -11.59
N GLN A 25 10.01 8.63 -12.67
CA GLN A 25 9.58 8.90 -14.04
C GLN A 25 8.13 8.41 -14.26
N MET A 26 7.20 9.05 -13.55
CA MET A 26 5.79 8.70 -13.56
C MET A 26 5.14 9.20 -14.84
N ASP A 27 4.45 8.30 -15.51
CA ASP A 27 3.62 8.60 -16.66
C ASP A 27 2.51 9.58 -16.29
N LYS A 28 2.47 10.79 -16.86
CA LYS A 28 1.39 11.77 -16.63
C LYS A 28 0.00 11.15 -16.88
N ARG A 29 -0.96 11.35 -15.98
CA ARG A 29 -2.34 10.91 -16.22
C ARG A 29 -2.96 11.63 -17.42
N GLU A 30 -3.90 10.96 -18.08
CA GLU A 30 -4.75 11.61 -19.06
C GLU A 30 -5.63 12.65 -18.34
N PRO A 31 -5.89 13.83 -18.93
CA PRO A 31 -6.65 14.90 -18.27
C PRO A 31 -8.03 14.47 -17.74
N ASP A 32 -8.66 13.51 -18.39
CA ASP A 32 -9.99 12.99 -18.04
C ASP A 32 -9.95 11.70 -17.20
N ASP A 33 -8.78 11.23 -16.77
CA ASP A 33 -8.65 10.05 -15.92
C ASP A 33 -9.12 10.37 -14.48
N PRO A 34 -10.23 9.76 -14.00
CA PRO A 34 -10.75 10.02 -12.66
C PRO A 34 -9.91 9.38 -11.56
N SER A 35 -8.97 8.48 -11.90
CA SER A 35 -8.19 7.72 -10.92
C SER A 35 -6.95 8.50 -10.50
N PRO A 36 -6.84 8.95 -9.24
CA PRO A 36 -5.68 9.71 -8.79
C PRO A 36 -4.46 8.80 -8.57
N TYR A 37 -3.27 9.37 -8.41
CA TYR A 37 -2.17 8.63 -7.78
C TYR A 37 -2.40 8.51 -6.28
N LEU A 38 -2.12 7.34 -5.71
CA LEU A 38 -2.14 7.18 -4.26
C LEU A 38 -0.77 6.76 -3.74
N LEU A 39 -0.48 7.11 -2.50
CA LEU A 39 0.71 6.70 -1.77
C LEU A 39 0.32 5.80 -0.60
N ALA A 40 0.67 4.51 -0.65
CA ALA A 40 0.52 3.59 0.47
C ALA A 40 1.75 3.62 1.37
N ILE A 41 1.60 4.13 2.59
CA ILE A 41 2.69 4.22 3.58
C ILE A 41 3.06 2.83 4.12
N TRP A 42 4.34 2.60 4.37
CA TRP A 42 4.87 1.38 4.97
C TRP A 42 4.87 1.49 6.49
N THR A 43 4.76 0.34 7.15
CA THR A 43 4.98 0.29 8.60
C THR A 43 6.49 0.38 8.89
N PRO A 44 6.95 1.10 9.93
CA PRO A 44 8.37 1.14 10.30
C PRO A 44 8.95 -0.28 10.49
N GLY A 45 10.12 -0.54 9.91
CA GLY A 45 10.74 -1.88 9.92
C GLY A 45 10.14 -2.88 8.93
N GLU A 46 9.09 -2.51 8.17
CA GLU A 46 8.52 -3.37 7.12
C GLU A 46 9.48 -3.49 5.93
N THR A 47 9.46 -4.67 5.29
CA THR A 47 10.23 -5.02 4.09
C THR A 47 9.29 -5.49 2.98
N ALA A 48 9.77 -5.54 1.73
CA ALA A 48 8.97 -6.01 0.59
C ALA A 48 8.45 -7.46 0.75
N ASN A 49 9.12 -8.26 1.58
CA ASN A 49 8.80 -9.67 1.83
C ASN A 49 8.10 -9.86 3.19
N SER A 50 7.77 -8.79 3.90
CA SER A 50 7.05 -8.87 5.17
C SER A 50 5.68 -9.54 4.94
N ILE A 51 5.43 -10.59 5.72
CA ILE A 51 4.13 -11.27 5.81
C ILE A 51 3.46 -11.03 7.16
N GLU A 52 4.24 -10.53 8.13
CA GLU A 52 3.82 -10.19 9.49
C GLU A 52 4.26 -8.76 9.81
N PRO A 53 3.54 -8.06 10.71
CA PRO A 53 3.97 -6.77 11.21
C PRO A 53 5.36 -6.85 11.85
N PRO A 54 6.24 -5.86 11.62
CA PRO A 54 7.53 -5.79 12.30
C PRO A 54 7.35 -5.68 13.82
N GLU A 55 8.15 -6.41 14.57
CA GLU A 55 8.15 -6.37 16.04
C GLU A 55 9.42 -5.69 16.58
N GLN A 56 9.43 -5.40 17.88
CA GLN A 56 10.64 -4.99 18.57
C GLN A 56 11.58 -6.18 18.75
N GLN A 57 12.65 -6.22 17.98
CA GLN A 57 13.66 -7.31 18.02
C GLN A 57 14.85 -7.00 18.94
N CYS A 58 14.96 -5.77 19.46
CA CYS A 58 16.10 -5.35 20.29
C CYS A 58 15.72 -5.10 21.75
N GLN A 59 16.64 -5.41 22.65
CA GLN A 59 16.54 -5.12 24.08
C GLN A 59 17.06 -3.71 24.44
N SER A 60 17.58 -2.94 23.47
CA SER A 60 18.09 -1.59 23.71
C SER A 60 16.96 -0.66 24.14
N ARG A 61 16.96 -0.29 25.43
CA ARG A 61 16.05 0.71 26.03
C ARG A 61 16.68 2.09 26.12
N GLU A 62 17.93 2.24 25.69
CA GLU A 62 18.65 3.52 25.72
C GLU A 62 18.14 4.44 24.60
N PRO A 63 17.65 5.66 24.91
CA PRO A 63 17.03 6.57 23.93
C PRO A 63 17.92 6.92 22.73
N ASN A 64 19.24 6.93 22.94
CA ASN A 64 20.21 7.40 21.95
C ASN A 64 20.94 6.26 21.21
N LYS A 65 20.66 4.99 21.52
CA LYS A 65 21.34 3.85 20.91
C LYS A 65 20.35 3.00 20.12
N LEU A 66 20.26 3.28 18.83
CA LEU A 66 19.47 2.50 17.88
C LEU A 66 20.22 1.22 17.49
N CYS A 67 19.53 0.09 17.43
CA CYS A 67 20.11 -1.18 16.97
C CYS A 67 20.35 -1.15 15.46
N ASN A 68 21.32 -1.91 14.93
CA ASN A 68 21.57 -1.98 13.48
C ASN A 68 20.57 -2.85 12.72
N GLU A 69 19.59 -3.45 13.42
CA GLU A 69 18.60 -4.30 12.79
C GLU A 69 17.67 -3.48 11.88
N LYS A 70 17.51 -3.95 10.65
CA LYS A 70 16.73 -3.25 9.61
C LYS A 70 15.24 -3.49 9.77
N ILE A 71 14.85 -4.61 10.39
CA ILE A 71 13.44 -4.97 10.58
C ILE A 71 12.88 -4.57 11.96
N CYS A 72 13.69 -3.97 12.83
CA CYS A 72 13.24 -3.61 14.18
C CYS A 72 12.23 -2.46 14.11
N PHE A 73 10.99 -2.69 14.53
CA PHE A 73 9.94 -1.68 14.53
C PHE A 73 10.33 -0.44 15.34
N SER A 74 10.68 -0.60 16.62
CA SER A 74 10.94 0.53 17.53
C SER A 74 12.08 1.42 17.06
N CYS A 75 13.19 0.83 16.58
CA CYS A 75 14.32 1.61 16.09
C CYS A 75 14.00 2.32 14.77
N ASN A 76 13.29 1.68 13.84
CA ASN A 76 12.88 2.34 12.61
C ASN A 76 11.84 3.44 12.84
N SER A 77 10.92 3.28 13.79
CA SER A 77 9.98 4.34 14.18
C SER A 77 10.71 5.59 14.65
N ILE A 78 11.78 5.44 15.45
CA ILE A 78 12.61 6.56 15.90
C ILE A 78 13.40 7.15 14.72
N ARG A 79 14.01 6.31 13.87
CA ARG A 79 14.73 6.78 12.67
C ARG A 79 13.84 7.64 11.78
N GLU A 80 12.68 7.11 11.41
CA GLU A 80 11.71 7.79 10.57
C GLU A 80 11.24 9.09 11.23
N THR A 81 11.01 9.10 12.55
CA THR A 81 10.66 10.32 13.30
C THR A 81 11.78 11.36 13.26
N ASN A 82 13.03 10.96 13.50
CA ASN A 82 14.18 11.87 13.50
C ASN A 82 14.46 12.45 12.12
N SER A 83 14.29 11.66 11.06
CA SER A 83 14.45 12.11 9.66
C SER A 83 13.24 12.88 9.14
N GLN A 84 12.13 12.92 9.87
CA GLN A 84 10.86 13.47 9.42
C GLN A 84 10.37 12.87 8.08
N THR A 85 10.77 11.63 7.79
CA THR A 85 10.39 10.92 6.57
C THR A 85 9.60 9.65 6.89
N VAL A 86 8.81 9.18 5.93
CA VAL A 86 8.12 7.89 5.94
C VAL A 86 8.35 7.19 4.62
N ARG A 87 8.26 5.86 4.65
CA ARG A 87 8.44 5.03 3.45
C ARG A 87 7.11 4.75 2.77
N GLY A 88 7.09 4.70 1.44
CA GLY A 88 5.85 4.57 0.68
C GLY A 88 5.97 3.74 -0.60
N THR A 89 4.84 3.20 -1.06
CA THR A 89 4.67 2.61 -2.39
C THR A 89 3.61 3.39 -3.14
N LEU A 90 3.86 3.69 -4.42
CA LEU A 90 2.88 4.35 -5.28
C LEU A 90 1.84 3.36 -5.77
N LEU A 91 0.60 3.81 -5.85
CA LEU A 91 -0.50 3.12 -6.51
C LEU A 91 -0.91 3.95 -7.72
N VAL A 92 -0.96 3.29 -8.86
CA VAL A 92 -1.20 3.88 -10.17
C VAL A 92 -2.42 3.27 -10.83
N THR A 93 -2.97 4.00 -11.77
CA THR A 93 -3.94 3.51 -12.76
C THR A 93 -3.19 3.18 -14.06
N MET A 94 -3.68 2.22 -14.83
CA MET A 94 -3.11 1.94 -16.14
C MET A 94 -3.61 2.98 -17.15
N ARG A 95 -2.67 3.69 -17.81
CA ARG A 95 -2.98 4.51 -19.00
C ARG A 95 -3.69 3.66 -20.06
N GLY A 96 -4.80 4.20 -20.57
CA GLY A 96 -5.61 3.58 -21.61
C GLY A 96 -6.60 2.58 -21.02
N SER A 97 -7.86 2.72 -21.42
CA SER A 97 -8.89 1.70 -21.23
C SER A 97 -8.35 0.39 -21.79
N PHE A 98 -7.94 -0.52 -20.91
CA PHE A 98 -7.79 -1.91 -21.29
C PHE A 98 -9.14 -2.30 -21.91
N PRO A 99 -9.21 -2.66 -23.21
CA PRO A 99 -10.48 -2.96 -23.84
C PRO A 99 -10.93 -4.30 -23.28
N LEU A 100 -11.72 -4.26 -22.22
CA LEU A 100 -12.15 -5.46 -21.53
C LEU A 100 -13.65 -5.57 -21.71
N ASN A 101 -14.02 -6.51 -22.56
CA ASN A 101 -15.34 -7.04 -22.82
C ASN A 101 -16.25 -7.05 -21.57
N GLY A 102 -16.92 -5.93 -21.29
CA GLY A 102 -18.18 -5.88 -20.54
C GLY A 102 -18.18 -6.32 -19.07
N THR A 103 -17.12 -6.11 -18.28
CA THR A 103 -17.22 -6.33 -16.81
C THR A 103 -17.02 -5.04 -16.02
N TYR A 104 -18.07 -4.63 -15.30
CA TYR A 104 -18.27 -3.41 -14.50
C TYR A 104 -17.17 -3.08 -13.44
N PHE A 105 -16.16 -3.95 -13.26
CA PHE A 105 -15.27 -3.96 -12.10
C PHE A 105 -13.96 -3.16 -12.24
N GLN A 106 -13.78 -2.38 -13.30
CA GLN A 106 -12.46 -1.82 -13.66
C GLN A 106 -12.24 -0.35 -13.30
N VAL A 107 -13.30 0.43 -13.07
CA VAL A 107 -13.18 1.90 -12.87
C VAL A 107 -12.49 2.29 -11.57
N ASN A 108 -12.49 1.42 -10.56
CA ASN A 108 -11.86 1.67 -9.26
C ASN A 108 -10.62 0.80 -9.04
N GLU A 109 -10.15 0.10 -10.06
CA GLU A 109 -8.98 -0.75 -9.95
C GLU A 109 -7.70 0.07 -10.02
N MET A 110 -6.83 -0.12 -9.03
CA MET A 110 -5.50 0.46 -8.97
C MET A 110 -4.46 -0.65 -8.90
N PHE A 111 -3.23 -0.28 -9.24
CA PHE A 111 -2.10 -1.18 -9.35
C PHE A 111 -0.98 -0.69 -8.44
N ALA A 112 -0.40 -1.57 -7.64
CA ALA A 112 0.78 -1.22 -6.87
C ALA A 112 2.00 -1.16 -7.78
N ASP A 113 2.68 -0.01 -7.82
CA ASP A 113 3.89 0.13 -8.61
C ASP A 113 4.95 -0.87 -8.13
N HIS A 114 5.49 -1.66 -9.05
CA HIS A 114 6.33 -2.81 -8.72
C HIS A 114 7.66 -2.40 -8.11
N GLU A 115 8.29 -1.35 -8.66
CA GLU A 115 9.58 -0.85 -8.21
C GLU A 115 9.48 -0.29 -6.80
N SER A 116 8.54 0.63 -6.55
CA SER A 116 8.32 1.19 -5.22
C SER A 116 7.71 0.21 -4.22
N SER A 117 7.15 -0.92 -4.69
CA SER A 117 6.76 -2.04 -3.82
C SER A 117 7.95 -2.87 -3.34
N LEU A 118 9.06 -2.87 -4.09
CA LEU A 118 10.32 -3.52 -3.73
C LEU A 118 11.23 -2.58 -2.93
N ASN A 119 11.39 -1.37 -3.43
CA ASN A 119 12.26 -0.33 -2.90
C ASN A 119 11.40 0.89 -2.56
N PRO A 120 10.89 1.00 -1.32
CA PRO A 120 10.00 2.10 -0.96
C PRO A 120 10.67 3.45 -1.16
N ILE A 121 9.85 4.43 -1.52
CA ILE A 121 10.29 5.82 -1.63
C ILE A 121 10.28 6.49 -0.26
N ASP A 122 11.31 7.29 0.02
CA ASP A 122 11.36 8.13 1.21
C ASP A 122 10.58 9.43 0.97
N VAL A 123 9.58 9.66 1.80
CA VAL A 123 8.63 10.76 1.67
C VAL A 123 8.70 11.66 2.89
N PRO A 124 9.09 12.93 2.75
CA PRO A 124 9.01 13.90 3.84
C PRO A 124 7.56 14.04 4.33
N ARG A 125 7.34 13.93 5.64
CA ARG A 125 5.99 13.99 6.24
C ARG A 125 5.26 15.28 5.91
N GLY A 126 5.98 16.39 5.81
CA GLY A 126 5.41 17.69 5.44
C GLY A 126 4.72 17.72 4.07
N LEU A 127 5.16 16.88 3.12
CA LEU A 127 4.54 16.82 1.79
C LEU A 127 3.16 16.14 1.80
N ILE A 128 2.93 15.24 2.76
CA ILE A 128 1.71 14.41 2.80
C ILE A 128 0.76 14.80 3.93
N TRP A 129 1.18 15.70 4.83
CA TRP A 129 0.45 16.04 6.06
C TRP A 129 -1.00 16.50 5.80
N ASN A 130 -1.20 17.32 4.76
CA ASN A 130 -2.50 17.91 4.41
C ASN A 130 -3.21 17.19 3.25
N LEU A 131 -2.73 16.02 2.83
CA LEU A 131 -3.32 15.32 1.71
C LEU A 131 -4.54 14.49 2.15
N PRO A 132 -5.58 14.40 1.29
CA PRO A 132 -6.74 13.61 1.60
C PRO A 132 -6.39 12.12 1.65
N ARG A 133 -7.05 11.41 2.56
CA ARG A 133 -6.88 9.97 2.72
C ARG A 133 -7.90 9.23 1.88
N ARG A 134 -7.47 8.16 1.21
CA ARG A 134 -8.34 7.27 0.43
C ARG A 134 -8.34 5.86 0.98
N ILE A 135 -9.45 5.16 0.77
CA ILE A 135 -9.56 3.75 1.11
C ILE A 135 -9.12 2.94 -0.09
N VAL A 136 -8.19 2.01 0.13
CA VAL A 136 -7.79 1.03 -0.87
C VAL A 136 -7.88 -0.35 -0.24
N TYR A 137 -8.64 -1.22 -0.89
CA TYR A 137 -8.79 -2.61 -0.51
C TYR A 137 -7.80 -3.46 -1.28
N PHE A 138 -6.94 -4.16 -0.56
CA PHE A 138 -5.96 -5.08 -1.14
C PHE A 138 -6.39 -6.52 -0.96
N GLY A 139 -6.08 -7.35 -1.95
CA GLY A 139 -6.42 -8.78 -1.91
C GLY A 139 -5.78 -9.54 -3.06
N THR A 140 -6.06 -10.84 -3.15
CA THR A 140 -5.63 -11.66 -4.30
C THR A 140 -6.66 -11.65 -5.42
N SER A 141 -7.90 -11.25 -5.14
CA SER A 141 -8.98 -11.05 -6.12
C SER A 141 -10.09 -10.18 -5.54
N VAL A 142 -10.91 -9.58 -6.41
CA VAL A 142 -12.11 -8.82 -6.02
C VAL A 142 -13.04 -9.67 -5.14
N SER A 143 -13.26 -10.93 -5.54
CA SER A 143 -14.08 -11.87 -4.76
C SER A 143 -13.51 -12.14 -3.37
N SER A 144 -12.18 -12.17 -3.21
CA SER A 144 -11.55 -12.39 -1.90
C SER A 144 -11.71 -11.19 -0.96
N ILE A 145 -11.66 -9.98 -1.51
CA ILE A 145 -11.81 -8.72 -0.77
C ILE A 145 -13.23 -8.59 -0.23
N PHE A 146 -14.22 -8.90 -1.07
CA PHE A 146 -15.63 -8.72 -0.76
C PHE A 146 -16.31 -9.98 -0.22
N LYS A 147 -15.54 -11.04 0.06
CA LYS A 147 -16.08 -12.30 0.59
C LYS A 147 -16.76 -12.07 1.93
N GLY A 148 -18.02 -12.50 2.04
CA GLY A 148 -18.79 -12.43 3.28
C GLY A 148 -19.38 -11.04 3.57
N LEU A 149 -19.37 -10.13 2.60
CA LEU A 149 -20.10 -8.87 2.68
C LEU A 149 -21.50 -9.00 2.11
N SER A 150 -22.42 -8.20 2.66
CA SER A 150 -23.72 -7.97 2.06
C SER A 150 -23.58 -7.12 0.79
N THR A 151 -24.60 -7.13 -0.05
CA THR A 151 -24.65 -6.32 -1.28
C THR A 151 -24.43 -4.83 -0.99
N GLU A 152 -25.02 -4.31 0.08
CA GLU A 152 -24.88 -2.92 0.52
C GLU A 152 -23.45 -2.62 0.96
N GLY A 153 -22.82 -3.57 1.66
CA GLY A 153 -21.41 -3.47 2.05
C GLY A 153 -20.48 -3.41 0.84
N VAL A 154 -20.75 -4.23 -0.17
CA VAL A 154 -20.02 -4.22 -1.44
C VAL A 154 -20.20 -2.87 -2.16
N GLN A 155 -21.44 -2.39 -2.31
CA GLN A 155 -21.74 -1.09 -2.92
C GLN A 155 -21.03 0.06 -2.21
N HIS A 156 -21.05 0.08 -0.88
CA HIS A 156 -20.37 1.08 -0.09
C HIS A 156 -18.86 1.09 -0.36
N CYS A 157 -18.22 -0.08 -0.42
CA CYS A 157 -16.81 -0.20 -0.77
C CYS A 157 -16.50 0.36 -2.17
N PHE A 158 -17.36 0.09 -3.16
CA PHE A 158 -17.21 0.63 -4.50
C PHE A 158 -17.36 2.15 -4.55
N TRP A 159 -18.30 2.73 -3.80
CA TRP A 159 -18.50 4.19 -3.83
C TRP A 159 -17.44 4.98 -3.07
N LYS A 160 -16.74 4.37 -2.12
CA LYS A 160 -15.85 5.08 -1.20
C LYS A 160 -14.39 4.67 -1.31
N GLY A 161 -14.05 3.65 -2.09
CA GLY A 161 -12.69 3.13 -2.15
C GLY A 161 -12.28 2.55 -3.49
N PHE A 162 -10.99 2.26 -3.56
CA PHE A 162 -10.32 1.63 -4.69
C PHE A 162 -9.97 0.18 -4.35
N VAL A 163 -9.72 -0.62 -5.38
CA VAL A 163 -9.32 -2.03 -5.24
C VAL A 163 -7.96 -2.23 -5.88
N CYS A 164 -7.04 -2.91 -5.21
CA CYS A 164 -5.74 -3.25 -5.76
C CYS A 164 -5.43 -4.74 -5.52
N VAL A 165 -5.46 -5.53 -6.58
CA VAL A 165 -5.24 -7.00 -6.51
C VAL A 165 -3.95 -7.45 -7.18
N ARG A 166 -3.22 -6.52 -7.81
CA ARG A 166 -2.01 -6.79 -8.59
C ARG A 166 -1.05 -5.61 -8.55
N GLY A 167 0.22 -5.91 -8.76
CA GLY A 167 1.23 -4.92 -9.03
C GLY A 167 1.35 -4.64 -10.52
N PHE A 168 2.04 -3.57 -10.87
CA PHE A 168 2.33 -3.19 -12.23
C PHE A 168 3.74 -2.65 -12.34
N ASP A 169 4.48 -3.15 -13.32
CA ASP A 169 5.82 -2.69 -13.63
C ASP A 169 5.72 -1.59 -14.69
N GLN A 170 5.94 -0.33 -14.31
CA GLN A 170 5.76 0.81 -15.21
C GLN A 170 6.71 0.79 -16.39
N ILE A 171 7.92 0.25 -16.22
CA ILE A 171 8.96 0.21 -17.26
C ILE A 171 8.60 -0.84 -18.31
N THR A 172 8.33 -2.08 -17.88
CA THR A 172 8.01 -3.18 -18.80
C THR A 172 6.54 -3.23 -19.20
N ARG A 173 5.70 -2.39 -18.59
CA ARG A 173 4.24 -2.35 -18.74
C ARG A 173 3.57 -3.72 -18.46
N ALA A 174 4.22 -4.55 -17.66
CA ALA A 174 3.77 -5.91 -17.38
C ALA A 174 3.02 -6.00 -16.03
N PRO A 175 1.95 -6.83 -15.94
CA PRO A 175 1.34 -7.14 -14.66
C PRO A 175 2.34 -7.90 -13.77
N ARG A 176 2.28 -7.64 -12.46
CA ARG A 176 3.10 -8.30 -11.45
C ARG A 176 2.23 -8.81 -10.30
N PRO A 177 2.66 -9.87 -9.58
CA PRO A 177 2.00 -10.26 -8.35
C PRO A 177 2.03 -9.12 -7.32
N LEU A 178 0.91 -8.92 -6.63
CA LEU A 178 0.85 -7.98 -5.51
C LEU A 178 1.76 -8.47 -4.37
N LYS A 179 2.52 -7.56 -3.74
CA LYS A 179 3.41 -7.94 -2.61
C LYS A 179 2.60 -8.40 -1.40
N ALA A 180 3.11 -9.42 -0.71
CA ALA A 180 2.45 -10.16 0.37
C ALA A 180 1.99 -9.24 1.52
N ARG A 181 2.91 -8.53 2.18
CA ARG A 181 2.91 -7.08 1.99
C ARG A 181 1.60 -6.36 2.26
N LEU A 182 0.99 -6.04 1.13
CA LEU A 182 -0.18 -5.19 1.01
C LEU A 182 -1.47 -5.94 1.30
N HIS A 183 -1.48 -7.28 1.23
CA HIS A 183 -2.70 -8.08 1.21
C HIS A 183 -2.71 -9.32 2.12
N PHE A 184 -1.65 -9.57 2.90
CA PHE A 184 -1.62 -10.66 3.86
C PHE A 184 -2.33 -10.26 5.16
N PRO A 185 -3.39 -10.98 5.55
CA PRO A 185 -4.13 -10.67 6.77
C PRO A 185 -3.41 -11.21 8.00
N VAL A 186 -3.36 -10.40 9.06
CA VAL A 186 -2.86 -10.77 10.40
C VAL A 186 -3.56 -12.02 10.97
N SER A 187 -4.80 -12.30 10.53
CA SER A 187 -5.61 -13.43 11.02
C SER A 187 -5.19 -14.81 10.54
N ARG A 188 -4.31 -14.94 9.53
CA ARG A 188 -3.77 -16.25 9.10
C ARG A 188 -2.79 -16.86 10.11
N LEU A 189 -2.36 -16.12 11.13
CA LEU A 189 -1.41 -16.59 12.15
C LEU A 189 -2.05 -17.33 13.32
N VAL A 190 -3.36 -17.16 13.54
CA VAL A 190 -4.05 -17.84 14.66
C VAL A 190 -4.36 -19.30 14.33
N LYS A 191 -4.46 -19.68 13.05
CA LYS A 191 -4.75 -21.07 12.66
C LYS A 191 -3.57 -22.04 12.81
N THR A 192 -2.33 -21.54 12.87
CA THR A 192 -1.14 -22.41 12.92
C THR A 192 -0.60 -22.66 14.34
N LYS A 193 -1.10 -21.93 15.36
CA LYS A 193 -0.68 -22.15 16.77
C LYS A 193 -1.53 -23.17 17.53
N ASN A 194 -2.66 -23.64 16.99
CA ASN A 194 -3.55 -24.60 17.66
C ASN A 194 -3.51 -26.03 17.06
N THR A 195 -2.39 -26.45 16.49
CA THR A 195 -2.19 -27.86 16.11
C THR A 195 -0.77 -28.33 16.43
N LYS A 196 -0.48 -28.37 17.73
CA LYS A 196 0.41 -29.38 18.30
C LYS A 196 -0.30 -29.93 19.54
N LYS A 197 -0.97 -31.05 19.34
CA LYS A 197 -1.40 -31.94 20.42
C LYS A 197 -0.31 -33.00 20.57
#